data_AF-L7JY28-F1
#
_entry.id   AF-L7JY28-F1
#
_cell.length_a   1.000
_cell.length_b   1.000
_cell.length_c   1.000
_cell.angle_alpha   90.00
_cell.angle_beta   90.00
_cell.angle_gamma   90.00
#
_symmetry.space_group_name_H-M   'P 1'
#
loop_
_entity.id
_entity.type
_entity.pdbx_description
1 polymer ?
#
loop_
_entity_poly.entity_id
_entity_poly.type
_entity_poly.pdbx_seq_one_letter_code
_entity_poly.pdbx_strand_id
1 'polypeptide(L)'
;MAEANTEKVKEKAAEVKDTVKEKSDKAEMKVKESVKKAEKGAVGQHIPTSLDNLTFKDIIKCTLFLNAIMTIGLYVIVSATRVNIDSKWREIFLTAAKYMILIFGVGGIVVDAIFFYGHLFSLFKVFLGLKAIKLLGVLIFSFSQKLGAWYIIAMSFVYLCSCVFIDICFVYYLAIFQERLESGDYDENGMPKKKQEGEEQV
;
A
#
# COMPACT_ATOMS: atom_id res chain seq x y z
N MET A 1 -40.42 18.86 -18.04
CA MET A 1 -39.06 19.15 -18.56
C MET A 1 -37.91 18.68 -17.67
N ALA A 2 -38.12 18.37 -16.37
CA ALA A 2 -37.06 17.89 -15.46
C ALA A 2 -36.72 16.38 -15.61
N GLU A 3 -37.64 15.57 -16.12
CA GLU A 3 -37.46 14.11 -16.22
C GLU A 3 -36.50 13.71 -17.35
N ALA A 4 -36.55 14.41 -18.49
CA ALA A 4 -35.71 14.13 -19.66
C ALA A 4 -34.20 14.41 -19.43
N ASN A 5 -33.84 15.25 -18.45
CA ASN A 5 -32.45 15.48 -18.08
C ASN A 5 -31.91 14.40 -17.13
N THR A 6 -32.77 13.79 -16.32
CA THR A 6 -32.38 12.75 -15.35
C THR A 6 -32.07 11.42 -16.05
N GLU A 7 -32.79 11.08 -17.11
CA GLU A 7 -32.51 9.89 -17.93
C GLU A 7 -31.18 10.02 -18.70
N LYS A 8 -30.91 11.17 -19.32
CA LYS A 8 -29.62 11.42 -20.01
C LYS A 8 -28.41 11.39 -19.08
N VAL A 9 -28.58 11.75 -17.81
CA VAL A 9 -27.51 11.65 -16.80
C VAL A 9 -27.30 10.20 -16.34
N LYS A 10 -28.37 9.40 -16.22
CA LYS A 10 -28.27 7.96 -15.90
C LYS A 10 -27.63 7.18 -17.04
N GLU A 11 -27.95 7.51 -18.28
CA GLU A 11 -27.41 6.85 -19.48
C GLU A 11 -25.90 7.15 -19.64
N LYS A 12 -25.48 8.40 -19.47
CA LYS A 12 -24.05 8.76 -19.42
C LYS A 12 -23.32 8.16 -18.23
N ALA A 13 -23.95 8.02 -17.07
CA ALA A 13 -23.34 7.38 -15.91
C ALA A 13 -23.16 5.86 -16.11
N ALA A 14 -24.09 5.20 -16.82
CA ALA A 14 -23.96 3.80 -17.20
C ALA A 14 -22.82 3.61 -18.23
N GLU A 15 -22.75 4.45 -19.25
CA GLU A 15 -21.71 4.41 -20.29
C GLU A 15 -20.30 4.65 -19.70
N VAL A 16 -20.16 5.59 -18.76
CA VAL A 16 -18.89 5.82 -18.04
C VAL A 16 -18.56 4.64 -17.12
N LYS A 17 -19.54 4.03 -16.46
CA LYS A 17 -19.33 2.85 -15.61
C LYS A 17 -18.87 1.64 -16.43
N ASP A 18 -19.45 1.43 -17.61
CA ASP A 18 -19.07 0.34 -18.52
C ASP A 18 -17.69 0.58 -19.14
N THR A 19 -17.36 1.83 -19.49
CA THR A 19 -16.02 2.19 -20.02
C THR A 19 -14.93 2.05 -18.95
N VAL A 20 -15.23 2.38 -17.69
CA VAL A 20 -14.31 2.18 -16.55
C VAL A 20 -14.13 0.70 -16.26
N LYS A 21 -15.22 -0.08 -16.31
CA LYS A 21 -15.17 -1.53 -16.13
C LYS A 21 -14.35 -2.21 -17.22
N GLU A 22 -14.55 -1.85 -18.49
CA GLU A 22 -13.80 -2.43 -19.61
C GLU A 22 -12.30 -2.08 -19.58
N LYS A 23 -11.95 -0.87 -19.09
CA LYS A 23 -10.55 -0.49 -18.85
C LYS A 23 -9.94 -1.20 -17.65
N SER A 24 -10.73 -1.47 -16.61
CA SER A 24 -10.33 -2.27 -15.45
C SER A 24 -10.08 -3.72 -15.86
N ASP A 25 -10.99 -4.32 -16.62
CA ASP A 25 -10.91 -5.70 -17.09
C ASP A 25 -9.69 -5.90 -18.03
N LYS A 26 -9.39 -4.92 -18.89
CA LYS A 26 -8.18 -4.93 -19.72
C LYS A 26 -6.91 -4.76 -18.90
N ALA A 27 -6.93 -3.99 -17.82
CA ALA A 27 -5.80 -3.87 -16.91
C ALA A 27 -5.60 -5.15 -16.09
N GLU A 28 -6.68 -5.75 -15.58
CA GLU A 28 -6.67 -7.04 -14.89
C GLU A 28 -6.13 -8.16 -15.77
N MET A 29 -6.56 -8.25 -17.03
CA MET A 29 -6.06 -9.26 -17.97
C MET A 29 -4.56 -9.11 -18.20
N LYS A 30 -4.09 -7.86 -18.39
CA LYS A 30 -2.67 -7.58 -18.66
C LYS A 30 -1.79 -7.84 -17.43
N VAL A 31 -2.34 -7.62 -16.23
CA VAL A 31 -1.67 -7.94 -14.96
C VAL A 31 -1.69 -9.44 -14.69
N LYS A 32 -2.82 -10.14 -14.91
CA LYS A 32 -2.92 -11.61 -14.81
C LYS A 32 -1.96 -12.30 -15.78
N GLU A 33 -1.81 -11.78 -16.99
CA GLU A 33 -0.79 -12.27 -17.94
C GLU A 33 0.63 -11.98 -17.48
N SER A 34 0.88 -10.83 -16.87
CA SER A 34 2.21 -10.46 -16.36
C SER A 34 2.61 -11.30 -15.15
N VAL A 35 1.67 -11.60 -14.25
CA VAL A 35 1.85 -12.51 -13.12
C VAL A 35 2.10 -13.93 -13.62
N LYS A 36 1.30 -14.45 -14.54
CA LYS A 36 1.52 -15.78 -15.14
C LYS A 36 2.85 -15.87 -15.90
N LYS A 37 3.30 -14.79 -16.55
CA LYS A 37 4.62 -14.71 -17.19
C LYS A 37 5.75 -14.68 -16.16
N ALA A 38 5.57 -13.98 -15.04
CA ALA A 38 6.53 -13.95 -13.95
C ALA A 38 6.65 -15.31 -13.25
N GLU A 39 5.53 -15.99 -12.99
CA GLU A 39 5.48 -17.35 -12.42
C GLU A 39 6.13 -18.39 -13.34
N LYS A 40 5.94 -18.27 -14.66
CA LYS A 40 6.57 -19.17 -15.64
C LYS A 40 8.03 -18.83 -15.96
N GLY A 41 8.57 -17.73 -15.43
CA GLY A 41 9.95 -17.31 -15.66
C GLY A 41 10.96 -18.18 -14.90
N ALA A 42 12.23 -18.12 -15.31
CA ALA A 42 13.33 -18.88 -14.69
C ALA A 42 13.47 -18.61 -13.17
N VAL A 43 13.10 -17.41 -12.72
CA VAL A 43 13.07 -17.02 -11.30
C VAL A 43 11.76 -17.46 -10.62
N GLY A 44 10.61 -17.36 -11.31
CA GLY A 44 9.29 -17.72 -10.77
C GLY A 44 9.06 -19.23 -10.59
N GLN A 45 9.80 -20.08 -11.30
CA GLN A 45 9.80 -21.53 -11.07
C GLN A 45 10.61 -21.94 -9.82
N HIS A 46 11.57 -21.12 -9.39
CA HIS A 46 12.38 -21.35 -8.18
C HIS A 46 11.81 -20.66 -6.94
N ILE A 47 10.95 -19.66 -7.12
CA ILE A 47 10.13 -19.10 -6.05
C ILE A 47 8.91 -20.01 -5.92
N PRO A 48 8.67 -20.65 -4.77
CA PRO A 48 7.45 -21.43 -4.56
C PRO A 48 6.25 -20.48 -4.68
N THR A 49 5.63 -20.51 -5.85
CA THR A 49 4.45 -19.69 -6.21
C THR A 49 3.15 -20.40 -5.83
N SER A 50 3.21 -21.69 -5.50
CA SER A 50 2.14 -22.42 -4.82
C SER A 50 2.19 -22.16 -3.31
N LEU A 51 1.64 -21.01 -2.90
CA LEU A 51 1.29 -20.73 -1.51
C LEU A 51 -0.05 -21.42 -1.19
N ASP A 52 -0.11 -22.75 -1.24
CA ASP A 52 -1.36 -23.52 -1.05
C ASP A 52 -2.05 -23.28 0.32
N ASN A 53 -1.33 -22.71 1.28
CA ASN A 53 -1.82 -22.42 2.64
C ASN A 53 -1.70 -20.95 3.08
N LEU A 54 -1.22 -20.04 2.23
CA LEU A 54 -1.00 -18.64 2.63
C LEU A 54 -2.08 -17.77 2.00
N THR A 55 -3.03 -17.32 2.83
CA THR A 55 -4.13 -16.50 2.34
C THR A 55 -3.63 -15.12 1.93
N PHE A 56 -4.32 -14.47 0.98
CA PHE A 56 -3.97 -13.11 0.58
C PHE A 56 -4.03 -12.13 1.77
N LYS A 57 -4.95 -12.40 2.71
CA LYS A 57 -5.06 -11.72 4.00
C LYS A 57 -3.79 -11.85 4.85
N ASP A 58 -3.11 -12.98 4.84
CA ASP A 58 -1.88 -13.20 5.62
C ASP A 58 -0.68 -12.47 5.02
N ILE A 59 -0.60 -12.36 3.68
CA ILE A 59 0.40 -11.54 3.00
C ILE A 59 0.27 -10.07 3.44
N ILE A 60 -0.96 -9.55 3.53
CA ILE A 60 -1.22 -8.18 3.96
C ILE A 60 -0.86 -7.98 5.44
N LYS A 61 -1.19 -8.94 6.32
CA LYS A 61 -0.78 -8.89 7.73
C LYS A 61 0.74 -8.88 7.89
N CYS A 62 1.46 -9.74 7.15
CA CYS A 62 2.93 -9.74 7.15
C CYS A 62 3.48 -8.40 6.69
N THR A 63 2.91 -7.83 5.63
CA THR A 63 3.33 -6.53 5.10
C THR A 63 3.05 -5.40 6.11
N LEU A 64 1.90 -5.43 6.79
CA LEU A 64 1.54 -4.49 7.84
C LEU A 64 2.50 -4.55 9.02
N PHE A 65 2.82 -5.76 9.48
CA PHE A 65 3.77 -5.97 10.57
C PHE A 65 5.18 -5.52 10.21
N LEU A 66 5.65 -5.84 9.00
CA LEU A 66 6.96 -5.41 8.52
C LEU A 66 7.02 -3.87 8.39
N ASN A 67 5.96 -3.26 7.87
CA ASN A 67 5.84 -1.80 7.78
C ASN A 67 5.89 -1.14 9.17
N ALA A 68 5.23 -1.74 10.16
CA ALA A 68 5.25 -1.27 11.53
C ALA A 68 6.67 -1.27 12.12
N ILE A 69 7.39 -2.40 12.02
CA ILE A 69 8.77 -2.51 12.51
C ILE A 69 9.69 -1.50 11.82
N MET A 70 9.61 -1.40 10.50
CA MET A 70 10.43 -0.48 9.71
C MET A 70 10.12 0.99 10.04
N THR A 71 8.86 1.32 10.29
CA THR A 71 8.46 2.69 10.65
C THR A 71 8.91 3.06 12.06
N ILE A 72 8.87 2.12 13.01
CA ILE A 72 9.42 2.32 14.36
C ILE A 72 10.94 2.50 14.30
N GLY A 73 11.63 1.65 13.53
CA GLY A 73 13.08 1.77 13.34
C GLY A 73 13.46 3.12 12.72
N LEU A 74 12.71 3.60 11.72
CA LEU A 74 12.88 4.93 11.16
C LEU A 74 12.74 6.03 12.22
N TYR A 75 11.70 5.97 13.07
CA TYR A 75 11.50 6.95 14.13
C TYR A 75 12.67 6.98 15.13
N VAL A 76 13.23 5.81 15.47
CA VAL A 76 14.41 5.70 16.32
C VAL A 76 15.63 6.34 15.66
N ILE A 77 15.89 6.06 14.38
CA ILE A 77 17.00 6.65 13.61
C ILE A 77 16.88 8.17 13.58
N VAL A 78 15.70 8.72 13.27
CA VAL A 78 15.45 10.16 13.25
C VAL A 78 15.69 10.78 14.62
N SER A 79 15.25 10.10 15.69
CA SER A 79 15.43 10.55 17.06
C SER A 79 16.90 10.55 17.50
N ALA A 80 17.67 9.53 17.11
CA ALA A 80 19.11 9.43 17.40
C ALA A 80 19.93 10.48 16.63
N THR A 81 19.50 10.85 15.42
CA THR A 81 20.18 11.85 14.57
C THR A 81 20.11 13.27 15.16
N ARG A 82 19.30 13.51 16.20
CA ARG A 82 19.17 14.81 16.85
C ARG A 82 20.29 15.17 17.83
N VAL A 83 21.21 14.26 18.11
CA VAL A 83 22.31 14.51 19.05
C VAL A 83 23.38 15.39 18.38
N ASN A 84 23.80 16.47 19.04
CA ASN A 84 24.84 17.42 18.61
C ASN A 84 24.53 18.15 17.27
N ILE A 85 23.49 18.99 17.25
CA ILE A 85 23.15 19.82 16.09
C ILE A 85 23.73 21.24 16.22
N ASP A 86 24.64 21.58 15.30
CA ASP A 86 25.27 22.91 15.25
C ASP A 86 24.41 24.01 14.59
N SER A 87 23.41 23.62 13.78
CA SER A 87 22.59 24.55 12.98
C SER A 87 21.13 24.56 13.42
N LYS A 88 20.62 25.73 13.81
CA LYS A 88 19.22 25.95 14.21
C LYS A 88 18.22 25.52 13.12
N TRP A 89 18.52 25.78 11.85
CA TRP A 89 17.67 25.36 10.74
C TRP A 89 17.57 23.84 10.64
N ARG A 90 18.70 23.14 10.76
CA ARG A 90 18.74 21.67 10.73
C ARG A 90 17.96 21.09 11.91
N GLU A 91 18.04 21.72 13.08
CA GLU A 91 17.27 21.31 14.25
C GLU A 91 15.76 21.42 14.03
N ILE A 92 15.29 22.52 13.43
CA ILE A 92 13.87 22.72 13.11
C ILE A 92 13.39 21.64 12.14
N PHE A 93 14.11 21.41 11.04
CA PHE A 93 13.71 20.40 10.05
C PHE A 93 13.72 18.97 10.61
N LEU A 94 14.73 18.60 11.39
CA LEU A 94 14.78 17.29 12.05
C LEU A 94 13.68 17.13 13.10
N THR A 95 13.32 18.21 13.80
CA THR A 95 12.20 18.21 14.75
C THR A 95 10.87 18.03 14.03
N ALA A 96 10.65 18.76 12.93
CA ALA A 96 9.47 18.59 12.09
C ALA A 96 9.36 17.17 11.54
N ALA A 97 10.46 16.63 10.96
CA ALA A 97 10.49 15.26 10.45
C ALA A 97 10.20 14.22 11.55
N LYS A 98 10.75 14.40 12.76
CA LYS A 98 10.46 13.53 13.90
C LYS A 98 8.97 13.50 14.23
N TYR A 99 8.33 14.66 14.36
CA TYR A 99 6.90 14.72 14.69
C TYR A 99 6.02 14.19 13.55
N MET A 100 6.39 14.45 12.29
CA MET A 100 5.68 13.89 11.14
C MET A 100 5.77 12.36 11.13
N ILE A 101 6.96 11.79 11.34
CA ILE A 101 7.16 10.34 11.38
C ILE A 101 6.50 9.74 12.63
N LEU A 102 6.44 10.45 13.76
CA LEU A 102 5.74 9.99 14.95
C LEU A 102 4.22 9.92 14.72
N ILE A 103 3.62 11.02 14.26
CA ILE A 103 2.17 11.13 14.11
C ILE A 103 1.68 10.31 12.91
N PHE A 104 2.29 10.51 11.74
CA PHE A 104 1.83 9.90 10.48
C PHE A 104 2.52 8.58 10.15
N GLY A 105 3.70 8.32 10.73
CA GLY A 105 4.35 7.02 10.66
C GLY A 105 3.86 6.09 11.77
N VAL A 106 4.26 6.34 13.01
CA VAL A 106 3.94 5.45 14.14
C VAL A 106 2.43 5.44 14.44
N GLY A 107 1.79 6.61 14.51
CA GLY A 107 0.32 6.69 14.56
C GLY A 107 -0.35 6.12 13.32
N GLY A 108 0.31 6.23 12.16
CA GLY A 108 -0.10 5.60 10.90
C GLY A 108 -0.20 4.07 10.98
N ILE A 109 0.59 3.39 11.81
CA ILE A 109 0.49 1.93 12.01
C ILE A 109 -0.89 1.54 12.55
N VAL A 110 -1.41 2.32 13.51
CA VAL A 110 -2.74 2.09 14.08
C VAL A 110 -3.80 2.35 13.02
N VAL A 111 -3.63 3.40 12.23
CA VAL A 111 -4.52 3.71 11.11
C VAL A 111 -4.51 2.59 10.07
N ASP A 112 -3.33 2.09 9.67
CA ASP A 112 -3.17 0.97 8.73
C ASP A 112 -3.92 -0.27 9.22
N ALA A 113 -3.82 -0.59 10.51
CA ALA A 113 -4.51 -1.72 11.12
C ALA A 113 -6.04 -1.52 11.11
N ILE A 114 -6.51 -0.33 11.52
CA ILE A 114 -7.95 0.01 11.47
C ILE A 114 -8.47 -0.05 10.03
N PHE A 115 -7.68 0.41 9.05
CA PHE A 115 -8.07 0.39 7.65
C PHE A 115 -8.22 -1.03 7.11
N PHE A 116 -7.29 -1.91 7.47
CA PHE A 116 -7.29 -3.30 7.07
C PHE A 116 -8.40 -4.12 7.75
N TYR A 117 -8.54 -4.03 9.08
CA TYR A 117 -9.54 -4.80 9.83
C TYR A 117 -10.95 -4.21 9.75
N GLY A 118 -11.06 -2.89 9.62
CA GLY A 118 -12.33 -2.18 9.55
C GLY A 118 -12.90 -2.05 8.14
N HIS A 119 -12.20 -2.55 7.11
CA HIS A 119 -12.63 -2.50 5.72
C HIS A 119 -13.09 -1.09 5.27
N LEU A 120 -12.38 -0.04 5.71
CA LEU A 120 -12.78 1.37 5.55
C LEU A 120 -12.44 1.93 4.16
N PHE A 121 -12.78 1.18 3.11
CA PHE A 121 -12.40 1.45 1.73
C PHE A 121 -12.87 2.82 1.19
N SER A 122 -13.97 3.37 1.71
CA SER A 122 -14.46 4.71 1.34
C SER A 122 -13.48 5.84 1.67
N LEU A 123 -12.57 5.62 2.61
CA LEU A 123 -11.58 6.59 3.06
C LEU A 123 -10.22 6.43 2.36
N PHE A 124 -10.10 5.59 1.31
CA PHE A 124 -8.82 5.20 0.73
C PHE A 124 -7.98 6.40 0.24
N LYS A 125 -8.64 7.45 -0.26
CA LYS A 125 -7.97 8.71 -0.65
C LYS A 125 -7.35 9.44 0.55
N VAL A 126 -8.05 9.45 1.69
CA VAL A 126 -7.55 10.06 2.93
C VAL A 126 -6.36 9.25 3.46
N PHE A 127 -6.47 7.92 3.41
CA PHE A 127 -5.40 7.00 3.76
C PHE A 127 -4.12 7.24 2.93
N LEU A 128 -4.27 7.36 1.62
CA LEU A 128 -3.16 7.65 0.71
C LEU A 128 -2.53 9.03 0.98
N GLY A 129 -3.36 10.01 1.37
CA GLY A 129 -2.89 11.32 1.85
C GLY A 129 -2.02 11.22 3.11
N LEU A 130 -2.41 10.40 4.10
CA LEU A 130 -1.61 10.18 5.32
C LEU A 130 -0.25 9.54 4.99
N LYS A 131 -0.23 8.56 4.07
CA LYS A 131 1.01 7.96 3.57
C LYS A 131 1.91 8.97 2.83
N ALA A 132 1.32 9.87 2.06
CA ALA A 132 2.06 10.95 1.40
C ALA A 132 2.70 11.92 2.42
N ILE A 133 2.00 12.25 3.51
CA ILE A 133 2.56 13.09 4.57
C ILE A 133 3.73 12.37 5.28
N LYS A 134 3.62 11.06 5.56
CA LYS A 134 4.75 10.26 6.05
C LYS A 134 5.95 10.32 5.11
N LEU A 135 5.72 10.19 3.80
CA LEU A 135 6.77 10.27 2.79
C LEU A 135 7.45 11.65 2.76
N LEU A 136 6.70 12.74 2.94
CA LEU A 136 7.28 14.08 3.09
C LEU A 136 8.19 14.16 4.32
N GLY A 137 7.79 13.56 5.45
CA GLY A 137 8.64 13.46 6.65
C GLY A 137 9.94 12.70 6.38
N VAL A 138 9.86 11.59 5.64
CA VAL A 138 11.03 10.81 5.18
C VAL A 138 11.96 11.66 4.31
N LEU A 139 11.40 12.42 3.36
CA LEU A 139 12.18 13.29 2.48
C LEU A 139 12.88 14.40 3.25
N ILE A 140 12.17 15.10 4.15
CA ILE A 140 12.74 16.14 5.00
C ILE A 140 13.89 15.57 5.83
N PHE A 141 13.71 14.39 6.42
CA PHE A 141 14.76 13.71 7.16
C PHE A 141 15.98 13.41 6.27
N SER A 142 15.74 12.89 5.06
CA SER A 142 16.78 12.53 4.10
C SER A 142 17.66 13.71 3.68
N PHE A 143 17.09 14.91 3.55
CA PHE A 143 17.83 16.15 3.27
C PHE A 143 18.48 16.78 4.51
N SER A 144 17.95 16.50 5.71
CA SER A 144 18.41 17.12 6.96
C SER A 144 19.48 16.32 7.70
N GLN A 145 19.70 15.06 7.31
CA GLN A 145 20.74 14.23 7.91
C GLN A 145 22.14 14.80 7.64
N LYS A 146 22.96 14.93 8.68
CA LYS A 146 24.37 15.33 8.51
C LYS A 146 25.11 14.11 7.95
N LEU A 147 25.79 14.30 6.82
CA LEU A 147 26.56 13.25 6.18
C LEU A 147 27.78 12.92 7.06
N GLY A 148 27.72 11.76 7.71
CA GLY A 148 28.85 11.17 8.44
C GLY A 148 29.76 10.38 7.49
N ALA A 149 30.22 9.21 7.93
CA ALA A 149 30.92 8.29 7.04
C ALA A 149 30.01 7.82 5.89
N TRP A 150 30.58 7.69 4.69
CA TRP A 150 29.83 7.39 3.46
C TRP A 150 28.98 6.10 3.54
N TYR A 151 29.46 5.09 4.28
CA TYR A 151 28.72 3.84 4.46
C TYR A 151 27.45 4.01 5.31
N ILE A 152 27.45 4.91 6.30
CA ILE A 152 26.27 5.21 7.13
C ILE A 152 25.20 5.88 6.26
N ILE A 153 25.63 6.80 5.39
CA ILE A 153 24.74 7.50 4.46
C ILE A 153 24.10 6.51 3.48
N ALA A 154 24.90 5.61 2.90
CA ALA A 154 24.41 4.59 1.98
C ALA A 154 23.40 3.66 2.66
N MET A 155 23.71 3.17 3.86
CA MET A 155 22.80 2.28 4.61
C MET A 155 21.51 2.99 5.04
N SER A 156 21.60 4.25 5.47
CA SER A 156 20.43 5.07 5.74
C SER A 156 19.56 5.23 4.50
N PHE A 157 20.15 5.52 3.34
CA PHE A 157 19.38 5.68 2.10
C PHE A 157 18.69 4.38 1.69
N VAL A 158 19.40 3.24 1.73
CA VAL A 158 18.81 1.91 1.47
C VAL A 158 17.66 1.64 2.43
N TYR A 159 17.80 1.97 3.71
CA TYR A 159 16.74 1.80 4.70
C TYR A 159 15.52 2.68 4.40
N LEU A 160 15.73 3.96 4.07
CA LEU A 160 14.65 4.89 3.70
C LEU A 160 13.91 4.41 2.44
N CYS A 161 14.65 4.00 1.40
CA CYS A 161 14.05 3.40 0.19
C CYS A 161 13.25 2.15 0.53
N SER A 162 13.75 1.31 1.43
CA SER A 162 13.06 0.09 1.87
C SER A 162 11.75 0.42 2.60
N CYS A 163 11.73 1.44 3.46
CA CYS A 163 10.50 1.92 4.10
C CYS A 163 9.45 2.36 3.08
N VAL A 164 9.86 3.16 2.09
CA VAL A 164 8.95 3.64 1.03
C VAL A 164 8.45 2.49 0.16
N PHE A 165 9.34 1.57 -0.21
CA PHE A 165 8.98 0.39 -1.00
C PHE A 165 7.94 -0.48 -0.27
N ILE A 166 8.13 -0.74 1.02
CA ILE A 166 7.17 -1.50 1.83
C ILE A 166 5.83 -0.78 1.96
N ASP A 167 5.82 0.55 2.11
CA ASP A 167 4.58 1.32 2.08
C ASP A 167 3.84 1.17 0.74
N ILE A 168 4.55 1.23 -0.39
CA ILE A 168 3.96 1.02 -1.71
C ILE A 168 3.41 -0.40 -1.85
N CYS A 169 4.18 -1.41 -1.42
CA CYS A 169 3.72 -2.81 -1.41
C CYS A 169 2.45 -2.96 -0.57
N PHE A 170 2.40 -2.36 0.63
CA PHE A 170 1.23 -2.42 1.49
C PHE A 170 0.00 -1.80 0.82
N VAL A 171 0.12 -0.59 0.28
CA VAL A 171 -0.97 0.11 -0.44
C VAL A 171 -1.43 -0.71 -1.65
N TYR A 172 -0.49 -1.29 -2.40
CA TYR A 172 -0.78 -2.11 -3.57
C TYR A 172 -1.57 -3.37 -3.22
N TYR A 173 -1.11 -4.15 -2.22
CA TYR A 173 -1.83 -5.34 -1.78
C TYR A 173 -3.18 -5.01 -1.16
N LEU A 174 -3.28 -3.89 -0.45
CA LEU A 174 -4.56 -3.42 0.11
C LEU A 174 -5.56 -3.04 -0.98
N ALA A 175 -5.11 -2.39 -2.06
CA ALA A 175 -5.96 -2.05 -3.20
C ALA A 175 -6.48 -3.29 -3.94
N ILE A 176 -5.61 -4.29 -4.16
CA ILE A 176 -6.04 -5.58 -4.76
C ILE A 176 -7.02 -6.29 -3.84
N PHE A 177 -6.80 -6.26 -2.53
CA PHE A 177 -7.71 -6.89 -1.57
C PHE A 177 -9.10 -6.25 -1.61
N GLN A 178 -9.16 -4.92 -1.71
CA GLN A 178 -10.40 -4.20 -1.89
C GLN A 178 -11.11 -4.64 -3.17
N GLU A 179 -10.42 -4.63 -4.31
CA GLU A 179 -10.98 -5.03 -5.61
C GLU A 179 -11.52 -6.47 -5.57
N ARG A 180 -10.79 -7.39 -4.93
CA ARG A 180 -11.24 -8.79 -4.75
C ARG A 180 -12.50 -8.90 -3.92
N LEU A 181 -12.59 -8.18 -2.79
CA LEU A 181 -13.79 -8.17 -1.96
C LEU A 181 -15.00 -7.55 -2.67
N GLU A 182 -14.79 -6.50 -3.47
CA GLU A 182 -15.85 -5.83 -4.23
C GLU A 182 -16.34 -6.65 -5.45
N SER A 183 -15.46 -7.44 -6.08
CA SER A 183 -15.80 -8.23 -7.27
C SER A 183 -16.79 -9.38 -7.01
N GLY A 184 -16.97 -9.81 -5.76
CA GLY A 184 -17.87 -10.91 -5.39
C GLY A 184 -17.41 -12.31 -5.80
N ASP A 185 -16.38 -12.42 -6.64
CA ASP A 185 -15.76 -13.68 -7.12
C ASP A 185 -14.79 -14.31 -6.10
N TYR A 186 -14.43 -13.56 -5.06
CA TYR A 186 -13.46 -13.96 -4.03
C TYR A 186 -14.12 -14.01 -2.64
N ASP A 187 -13.59 -14.85 -1.76
CA ASP A 187 -14.03 -14.98 -0.37
C ASP A 187 -13.49 -13.85 0.52
N GLU A 188 -13.89 -13.82 1.80
CA GLU A 188 -13.45 -12.81 2.79
C GLU A 188 -11.94 -12.81 3.07
N ASN A 189 -11.22 -13.82 2.58
CA ASN A 189 -9.77 -13.94 2.70
C ASN A 189 -9.03 -13.53 1.40
N GLY A 190 -9.77 -13.08 0.39
CA GLY A 190 -9.24 -12.66 -0.90
C GLY A 190 -8.79 -13.82 -1.78
N MET A 191 -9.27 -15.04 -1.50
CA MET A 191 -9.04 -16.23 -2.30
C MET A 191 -10.21 -16.43 -3.27
N PRO A 192 -10.00 -17.01 -4.46
CA PRO A 192 -11.09 -17.29 -5.38
C PRO A 192 -12.12 -18.18 -4.68
N LYS A 193 -13.41 -17.82 -4.73
CA LYS A 193 -14.46 -18.74 -4.27
C LYS A 193 -14.30 -20.01 -5.08
N LYS A 194 -14.10 -21.16 -4.42
CA LYS A 194 -14.18 -22.45 -5.11
C LYS A 194 -15.55 -22.49 -5.78
N LYS A 195 -15.60 -22.51 -7.12
CA LYS A 195 -16.82 -22.93 -7.82
C LYS A 195 -17.17 -24.29 -7.23
N GLN A 196 -18.32 -24.38 -6.57
CA GLN A 196 -18.90 -25.68 -6.28
C GLN A 196 -19.17 -26.33 -7.63
N GLU A 197 -18.25 -27.16 -8.11
CA GLU A 197 -18.56 -28.19 -9.07
C GLU A 197 -19.51 -29.16 -8.33
N GLY A 198 -20.82 -28.91 -8.39
CA GLY A 198 -21.77 -29.79 -7.67
C GLY A 198 -23.22 -29.34 -7.46
N GLU A 199 -23.71 -28.26 -8.08
CA GLU A 199 -25.16 -27.96 -8.09
C GLU A 199 -25.69 -27.84 -9.53
N GLU A 200 -25.46 -28.86 -10.34
CA GLU A 200 -26.39 -29.26 -11.38
C GLU A 200 -26.52 -30.78 -11.32
N GLN A 201 -27.77 -31.25 -11.28
CA GLN A 201 -28.27 -32.63 -11.24
C GLN A 201 -28.49 -33.24 -9.85
N VAL A 202 -29.57 -32.82 -9.18
CA VAL A 202 -30.79 -33.65 -9.01
C VAL A 202 -32.02 -32.77 -9.14
#